data_AF-A0A0G4NE24-F1
#
_entry.id   AF-A0A0G4NE24-F1
#
_cell.length_a   1.000
_cell.length_b   1.000
_cell.length_c   1.000
_cell.angle_alpha   90.00
_cell.angle_beta   90.00
_cell.angle_gamma   90.00
#
_symmetry.space_group_name_H-M   'P 1'
#
loop_
_entity.id
_entity.type
_entity.pdbx_description
1 polymer ?
#
loop_
_entity_poly.entity_id
_entity_poly.type
_entity_poly.pdbx_seq_one_letter_code
_entity_poly.pdbx_strand_id
1 'polypeptide(L)'
;MTDALNVVEAGGDLLTIIADGYASKFRKDLIPQQPVVKSKFYALELVDAPLPSPRFGHVFIGGAYPVLMYQIGSHETRALIDVPANIPEAAPAAGGVRGYISNCGHQIDNFVFHRAAQVCLALRNYREVVTICVFAAQCNGSRDLAYSVWNFSDLCQAFTKQHEYARLRWLMSDVLGRDYRMTKQCRTSLKWVVHYLKRASQADKAEDLKASDRSMLACVEETLKKVSKEKAQWKASERASVAQIVARQNEKQARTPRTEAGGLDYYAPLRRGLDGKPPRWSGRVEEEQEDGSTALMTASQTTSPWTCLAT
;
A
#
# COMPACT_ATOMS: atom_id res chain seq x y z
N MET A 1 9.45 -38.12 -14.27
CA MET A 1 7.99 -37.94 -14.11
C MET A 1 7.37 -38.28 -15.45
N THR A 2 6.56 -39.32 -15.49
CA THR A 2 5.87 -39.83 -16.68
C THR A 2 4.75 -38.89 -17.08
N ASP A 3 4.79 -38.36 -18.31
CA ASP A 3 3.73 -37.54 -18.92
C ASP A 3 2.45 -38.40 -18.99
N ALA A 4 1.48 -38.15 -18.09
CA ALA A 4 0.25 -38.93 -18.00
C ALA A 4 -0.78 -38.44 -19.03
N LEU A 5 -0.69 -38.94 -20.26
CA LEU A 5 -1.80 -38.94 -21.22
C LEU A 5 -2.76 -40.07 -20.83
N ASN A 6 -3.92 -39.72 -20.29
CA ASN A 6 -4.97 -40.68 -20.00
C ASN A 6 -5.90 -40.77 -21.22
N VAL A 7 -5.88 -41.92 -21.88
CA VAL A 7 -6.77 -42.25 -23.00
C VAL A 7 -7.94 -43.05 -22.43
N VAL A 8 -9.18 -42.60 -22.68
CA VAL A 8 -10.40 -43.30 -22.26
C VAL A 8 -11.19 -43.67 -23.50
N GLU A 9 -11.50 -44.94 -23.68
CA GLU A 9 -12.35 -45.42 -24.79
C GLU A 9 -13.79 -45.57 -24.32
N ALA A 10 -14.73 -44.93 -25.02
CA ALA A 10 -16.16 -45.08 -24.80
C ALA A 10 -16.88 -45.23 -26.16
N GLY A 11 -17.46 -46.40 -26.42
CA GLY A 11 -18.39 -46.59 -27.55
C GLY A 11 -17.76 -46.69 -28.95
N GLY A 12 -16.45 -46.91 -29.08
CA GLY A 12 -15.78 -47.07 -30.38
C GLY A 12 -15.08 -45.82 -30.90
N ASP A 13 -15.27 -44.66 -30.25
CA ASP A 13 -14.55 -43.43 -30.52
C ASP A 13 -13.47 -43.17 -29.45
N LEU A 14 -12.29 -42.73 -29.89
CA LEU A 14 -11.12 -42.48 -29.03
C LEU A 14 -11.21 -41.07 -28.41
N LEU A 15 -11.37 -41.01 -27.08
CA LEU A 15 -11.31 -39.74 -26.34
C LEU A 15 -9.96 -39.62 -25.62
N THR A 16 -9.23 -38.55 -25.91
CA THR A 16 -7.96 -38.22 -25.24
C THR A 16 -8.18 -37.07 -24.25
N ILE A 17 -7.84 -37.28 -22.98
CA ILE A 17 -7.91 -36.25 -21.94
C ILE A 17 -6.49 -35.79 -21.57
N ILE A 18 -6.21 -34.50 -21.77
CA ILE A 18 -4.92 -33.88 -21.45
C ILE A 18 -5.03 -33.20 -20.07
N ALA A 19 -4.28 -33.69 -19.09
CA ALA A 19 -4.28 -33.21 -17.70
C ALA A 19 -2.84 -33.01 -17.16
N ASP A 20 -1.95 -32.45 -17.98
CA ASP A 20 -0.52 -32.24 -17.68
C ASP A 20 -0.20 -30.98 -16.86
N GLY A 21 -1.22 -30.36 -16.27
CA GLY A 21 -1.08 -29.30 -15.27
C GLY A 21 -0.85 -27.88 -15.82
N TYR A 22 -0.33 -26.99 -14.96
CA TYR A 22 -0.27 -25.56 -15.27
C TYR A 22 0.74 -25.21 -16.38
N ALA A 23 1.81 -26.01 -16.53
CA ALA A 23 2.86 -25.87 -17.53
C ALA A 23 2.63 -26.76 -18.77
N SER A 24 1.37 -26.93 -19.16
CA SER A 24 0.96 -27.83 -20.24
C SER A 24 1.69 -27.57 -21.57
N LYS A 25 2.18 -28.64 -22.19
CA LYS A 25 2.86 -28.59 -23.50
C LYS A 25 1.88 -28.42 -24.66
N PHE A 26 0.68 -28.97 -24.52
CA PHE A 26 -0.35 -29.02 -25.57
C PHE A 26 -1.23 -27.77 -25.63
N ARG A 27 -1.23 -26.95 -24.57
CA ARG A 27 -2.11 -25.78 -24.46
C ARG A 27 -1.98 -24.82 -25.65
N LYS A 28 -0.76 -24.60 -26.15
CA LYS A 28 -0.49 -23.64 -27.24
C LYS A 28 -1.12 -24.05 -28.56
N ASP A 29 -1.24 -25.35 -28.80
CA ASP A 29 -1.77 -25.91 -30.04
C ASP A 29 -3.31 -25.95 -30.01
N LEU A 30 -3.90 -26.02 -28.81
CA LEU A 30 -5.34 -26.21 -28.61
C LEU A 30 -6.09 -24.93 -28.21
N ILE A 31 -5.40 -23.96 -27.58
CA ILE A 31 -6.01 -22.76 -27.02
C ILE A 31 -5.20 -21.52 -27.43
N PRO A 32 -5.81 -20.51 -28.07
CA PRO A 32 -5.08 -19.33 -28.56
C PRO A 32 -4.64 -18.39 -27.43
N GLN A 33 -5.31 -18.39 -26.28
CA GLN A 33 -4.97 -17.54 -25.13
C GLN A 33 -3.73 -18.07 -24.40
N GLN A 34 -2.69 -17.25 -24.32
CA GLN A 34 -1.49 -17.56 -23.57
C GLN A 34 -1.62 -17.15 -22.08
N PRO A 35 -1.09 -17.96 -21.15
CA PRO A 35 -1.07 -17.59 -19.74
C PRO A 35 -0.17 -16.38 -19.50
N VAL A 36 -0.62 -15.44 -18.66
CA VAL A 36 0.15 -14.27 -18.25
C VAL A 36 0.56 -14.44 -16.79
N VAL A 37 1.87 -14.46 -16.53
CA VAL A 37 2.42 -14.53 -15.17
C VAL A 37 2.34 -13.14 -14.53
N LYS A 38 1.49 -12.99 -13.51
CA LYS A 38 1.33 -11.72 -12.78
C LYS A 38 2.26 -11.61 -11.58
N SER A 39 2.48 -12.73 -10.90
CA SER A 39 3.27 -12.82 -9.66
C SER A 39 3.77 -14.25 -9.47
N LYS A 40 4.58 -14.45 -8.43
CA LYS A 40 5.08 -15.76 -7.99
C LYS A 40 4.88 -15.90 -6.49
N PHE A 41 4.48 -17.08 -6.06
CA PHE A 41 4.48 -17.44 -4.64
C PHE A 41 5.85 -17.95 -4.23
N TYR A 42 6.39 -17.37 -3.15
CA TYR A 42 7.58 -17.89 -2.48
C TYR A 42 7.14 -18.59 -1.20
N ALA A 43 7.46 -19.88 -1.11
CA ALA A 43 7.08 -20.72 -0.01
C ALA A 43 8.14 -20.75 1.08
N LEU A 44 7.71 -20.58 2.33
CA LEU A 44 8.49 -20.86 3.52
C LEU A 44 7.81 -21.96 4.33
N GLU A 45 8.62 -22.80 4.95
CA GLU A 45 8.18 -23.78 5.93
C GLU A 45 8.67 -23.33 7.30
N LEU A 46 7.73 -23.04 8.18
CA LEU A 46 7.98 -22.55 9.53
C LEU A 46 7.78 -23.69 10.51
N VAL A 47 8.70 -23.84 11.46
CA VAL A 47 8.65 -24.85 12.52
C VAL A 47 8.12 -24.21 13.78
N ASP A 48 7.17 -24.87 14.45
CA ASP A 48 6.55 -24.45 15.70
C ASP A 48 6.00 -23.02 15.66
N ALA A 49 5.42 -22.63 14.52
CA ALA A 49 4.78 -21.33 14.33
C ALA A 49 3.26 -21.45 14.55
N PRO A 50 2.74 -21.13 15.76
CA PRO A 50 1.32 -21.21 16.04
C PRO A 50 0.54 -20.14 15.26
N LEU A 51 -0.53 -20.56 14.59
CA LEU A 51 -1.46 -19.65 13.93
C LEU A 51 -2.56 -19.16 14.91
N PRO A 52 -3.12 -17.95 14.72
CA PRO A 52 -4.14 -17.40 15.62
C PRO A 52 -5.38 -18.28 15.83
N SER A 53 -5.74 -19.08 14.81
CA SER A 53 -6.83 -20.06 14.89
C SER A 53 -6.32 -21.40 14.37
N PRO A 54 -5.97 -22.37 15.23
CA PRO A 54 -5.43 -23.65 14.79
C PRO A 54 -6.35 -24.37 13.80
N ARG A 55 -5.77 -25.05 12.80
CA ARG A 55 -6.47 -25.78 11.72
C ARG A 55 -7.26 -24.92 10.72
N PHE A 56 -7.13 -23.60 10.75
CA PHE A 56 -7.65 -22.72 9.71
C PHE A 56 -6.50 -22.12 8.90
N GLY A 57 -6.73 -21.90 7.60
CA GLY A 57 -5.83 -21.08 6.79
C GLY A 57 -6.05 -19.59 7.07
N HIS A 58 -4.97 -18.82 7.08
CA HIS A 58 -4.96 -17.38 7.33
C HIS A 58 -4.47 -16.66 6.10
N VAL A 59 -5.23 -15.65 5.67
CA VAL A 59 -4.76 -14.70 4.68
C VAL A 59 -4.42 -13.41 5.41
N PHE A 60 -3.16 -13.03 5.35
CA PHE A 60 -2.67 -11.76 5.87
C PHE A 60 -2.66 -10.74 4.73
N ILE A 61 -3.47 -9.71 4.90
CA ILE A 61 -3.60 -8.60 3.96
C ILE A 61 -3.00 -7.37 4.66
N GLY A 62 -1.94 -6.80 4.09
CA GLY A 62 -1.21 -5.67 4.65
C GLY A 62 -0.76 -4.68 3.57
N GLY A 63 0.27 -3.89 3.86
CA GLY A 63 0.85 -2.94 2.89
C GLY A 63 1.62 -3.61 1.74
N ALA A 64 1.93 -4.90 1.88
CA ALA A 64 2.52 -5.75 0.85
C ALA A 64 1.47 -6.67 0.20
N TYR A 65 1.90 -7.42 -0.82
CA TYR A 65 1.10 -8.45 -1.46
C TYR A 65 0.72 -9.58 -0.48
N PRO A 66 -0.42 -10.27 -0.71
CA PRO A 66 -1.02 -11.14 0.30
C PRO A 66 -0.08 -12.28 0.71
N VAL A 67 -0.08 -12.58 2.01
CA VAL A 67 0.60 -13.75 2.56
C VAL A 67 -0.44 -14.76 3.00
N LEU A 68 -0.39 -15.98 2.47
CA LEU A 68 -1.24 -17.08 2.88
C LEU A 68 -0.46 -17.98 3.83
N MET A 69 -1.02 -18.31 4.99
CA MET A 69 -0.42 -19.29 5.89
C MET A 69 -1.42 -20.38 6.27
N TYR A 70 -0.95 -21.61 6.37
CA TYR A 70 -1.76 -22.74 6.83
C TYR A 70 -0.84 -23.83 7.39
N GLN A 71 -1.36 -24.57 8.38
CA GLN A 71 -0.65 -25.72 8.93
C GLN A 71 -0.67 -26.86 7.91
N ILE A 72 0.50 -27.45 7.66
CA ILE A 72 0.66 -28.64 6.82
C ILE A 72 1.02 -29.88 7.64
N GLY A 73 1.38 -29.70 8.91
CA GLY A 73 1.63 -30.76 9.88
C GLY A 73 1.34 -30.30 11.31
N SER A 74 1.81 -31.06 12.30
CA SER A 74 1.66 -30.72 13.71
C SER A 74 2.65 -29.66 14.17
N HIS A 75 3.81 -29.58 13.52
CA HIS A 75 4.87 -28.60 13.79
C HIS A 75 5.13 -27.67 12.60
N GLU A 76 4.65 -28.03 11.42
CA GLU A 76 4.96 -27.37 10.16
C GLU A 76 3.82 -26.45 9.71
N THR A 77 4.14 -25.17 9.56
CA THR A 77 3.26 -24.15 8.99
C THR A 77 3.83 -23.66 7.66
N ARG A 78 3.07 -23.78 6.58
CA ARG A 78 3.42 -23.23 5.26
C ARG A 78 3.05 -21.75 5.23
N ALA A 79 3.98 -20.91 4.77
CA ALA A 79 3.69 -19.53 4.39
C ALA A 79 3.97 -19.36 2.89
N LEU A 80 3.00 -18.81 2.16
CA LEU A 80 3.12 -18.46 0.74
C LEU A 80 3.05 -16.94 0.62
N ILE A 81 4.14 -16.33 0.18
CA ILE A 81 4.26 -14.88 0.03
C ILE A 81 4.12 -14.55 -1.46
N ASP A 82 3.07 -13.81 -1.81
CA ASP A 82 2.88 -13.35 -3.18
C ASP A 82 3.87 -12.22 -3.51
N VAL A 83 4.62 -12.35 -4.60
CA VAL A 83 5.57 -11.33 -5.06
C VAL A 83 5.30 -11.05 -6.54
N PRO A 84 4.91 -9.81 -6.89
CA PRO A 84 4.66 -9.43 -8.28
C PRO A 84 5.85 -9.66 -9.20
N ALA A 85 5.56 -9.95 -10.46
CA ALA A 85 6.60 -9.98 -11.47
C ALA A 85 7.12 -8.56 -11.76
N ASN A 86 8.45 -8.45 -11.91
CA ASN A 86 9.13 -7.27 -12.45
C ASN A 86 8.95 -5.96 -11.66
N ILE A 87 8.76 -6.03 -10.34
CA ILE A 87 8.76 -4.83 -9.49
C ILE A 87 10.19 -4.41 -9.10
N PRO A 88 10.51 -3.10 -9.07
CA PRO A 88 11.84 -2.60 -8.69
C PRO A 88 12.31 -3.08 -7.32
N GLU A 89 11.39 -3.23 -6.38
CA GLU A 89 11.66 -3.60 -4.98
C GLU A 89 12.11 -5.05 -4.82
N ALA A 90 11.82 -5.92 -5.79
CA ALA A 90 12.27 -7.31 -5.83
C ALA A 90 13.41 -7.54 -6.83
N ALA A 91 13.98 -6.46 -7.42
CA ALA A 91 15.09 -6.56 -8.34
C ALA A 91 16.38 -7.03 -7.64
N PRO A 92 17.31 -7.71 -8.34
CA PRO A 92 18.58 -8.13 -7.75
C PRO A 92 19.37 -7.01 -7.08
N ALA A 93 19.34 -5.79 -7.65
CA ALA A 93 19.98 -4.61 -7.08
C ALA A 93 19.39 -4.17 -5.73
N ALA A 94 18.13 -4.52 -5.45
CA ALA A 94 17.44 -4.26 -4.19
C ALA A 94 17.54 -5.44 -3.18
N GLY A 95 18.41 -6.43 -3.45
CA GLY A 95 18.53 -7.66 -2.65
C GLY A 95 17.59 -8.79 -3.10
N GLY A 96 16.97 -8.64 -4.27
CA GLY A 96 16.08 -9.64 -4.86
C GLY A 96 14.83 -9.90 -4.03
N VAL A 97 14.22 -11.05 -4.27
CA VAL A 97 13.00 -11.49 -3.54
C VAL A 97 13.25 -11.60 -2.03
N ARG A 98 14.45 -12.02 -1.61
CA ARG A 98 14.80 -12.09 -0.19
C ARG A 98 14.81 -10.70 0.45
N GLY A 99 15.39 -9.71 -0.24
CA GLY A 99 15.35 -8.30 0.16
C GLY A 99 13.91 -7.80 0.24
N TYR A 100 13.11 -8.07 -0.79
CA TYR A 100 11.70 -7.74 -0.82
C TYR A 100 10.93 -8.30 0.38
N ILE A 101 11.03 -9.61 0.65
CA ILE A 101 10.35 -10.26 1.78
C ILE A 101 10.83 -9.67 3.12
N SER A 102 12.13 -9.41 3.27
CA SER A 102 12.68 -8.85 4.50
C SER A 102 12.22 -7.41 4.74
N ASN A 103 12.10 -6.61 3.68
CA ASN A 103 11.75 -5.19 3.78
C ASN A 103 10.23 -4.96 3.83
N CYS A 104 9.44 -5.79 3.14
CA CYS A 104 7.99 -5.66 3.03
C CYS A 104 7.22 -6.57 4.00
N GLY A 105 7.78 -7.72 4.38
CA GLY A 105 7.10 -8.72 5.23
C GLY A 105 6.91 -8.33 6.69
N HIS A 106 7.54 -7.24 7.16
CA HIS A 106 7.43 -6.76 8.55
C HIS A 106 6.38 -5.65 8.73
N GLN A 107 5.85 -5.09 7.63
CA GLN A 107 5.00 -3.90 7.69
C GLN A 107 3.51 -4.30 7.81
N ILE A 108 3.02 -4.32 9.05
CA ILE A 108 1.58 -4.44 9.33
C ILE A 108 0.91 -3.11 8.95
N ASP A 109 -0.23 -3.12 8.27
CA ASP A 109 -0.88 -1.86 7.86
C ASP A 109 -1.17 -0.95 9.08
N ASN A 110 -0.86 0.34 8.95
CA ASN A 110 -1.01 1.32 10.04
C ASN A 110 -2.45 1.39 10.58
N PHE A 111 -3.44 1.11 9.73
CA PHE A 111 -4.85 1.06 10.12
C PHE A 111 -5.16 -0.09 11.08
N VAL A 112 -4.43 -1.21 11.02
CA VAL A 112 -4.57 -2.33 11.97
C VAL A 112 -4.16 -1.89 13.37
N PHE A 113 -2.98 -1.25 13.49
CA PHE A 113 -2.53 -0.68 14.76
C PHE A 113 -3.49 0.40 15.27
N HIS A 114 -3.93 1.29 14.38
CA HIS A 114 -4.93 2.30 14.72
C HIS A 114 -6.21 1.66 15.25
N ARG A 115 -6.73 0.62 14.61
CA ARG A 115 -7.97 -0.03 15.03
C ARG A 115 -7.81 -0.70 16.39
N ALA A 116 -6.70 -1.36 16.64
CA ALA A 116 -6.38 -1.94 17.94
C ALA A 116 -6.27 -0.86 19.03
N ALA A 117 -5.60 0.26 18.74
CA ALA A 117 -5.51 1.40 19.64
C ALA A 117 -6.90 2.01 19.93
N GLN A 118 -7.77 2.13 18.93
CA GLN A 118 -9.14 2.62 19.11
C GLN A 118 -9.99 1.70 20.01
N VAL A 119 -9.81 0.37 19.93
CA VAL A 119 -10.46 -0.57 20.86
C VAL A 119 -9.94 -0.34 22.29
N CYS A 120 -8.63 -0.18 22.48
CA CYS A 120 -8.05 0.09 23.79
C CYS A 120 -8.52 1.43 24.36
N LEU A 121 -8.64 2.48 23.52
CA LEU A 121 -9.22 3.78 23.90
C LEU A 121 -10.66 3.65 24.38
N ALA A 122 -11.49 2.85 23.69
CA ALA A 122 -12.87 2.59 24.08
C ALA A 122 -12.96 1.85 25.43
N LEU A 123 -12.04 0.93 25.68
CA LEU A 123 -11.92 0.20 26.95
C LEU A 123 -11.22 1.01 28.06
N ARG A 124 -10.78 2.24 27.78
CA ARG A 124 -10.03 3.13 28.69
C ARG A 124 -8.65 2.59 29.11
N ASN A 125 -8.11 1.66 28.33
CA ASN A 125 -6.77 1.09 28.50
C ASN A 125 -5.73 1.96 27.79
N TYR A 126 -5.48 3.14 28.34
CA TYR A 126 -4.65 4.16 27.69
C TYR A 126 -3.15 3.81 27.63
N ARG A 127 -2.67 2.98 28.56
CA ARG A 127 -1.28 2.50 28.58
C ARG A 127 -1.02 1.52 27.43
N GLU A 128 -2.00 0.68 27.13
CA GLU A 128 -1.99 -0.29 26.05
C GLU A 128 -2.00 0.42 24.69
N VAL A 129 -2.71 1.56 24.56
CA VAL A 129 -2.64 2.41 23.37
C VAL A 129 -1.21 2.84 23.08
N VAL A 130 -0.49 3.35 24.10
CA VAL A 130 0.92 3.75 23.95
C VAL A 130 1.79 2.55 23.57
N THR A 131 1.54 1.39 24.16
CA THR A 131 2.26 0.15 23.84
C THR A 131 2.05 -0.28 22.38
N ILE A 132 0.82 -0.20 21.88
CA ILE A 132 0.49 -0.45 20.47
C ILE A 132 1.22 0.54 19.56
N CYS A 133 1.21 1.83 19.90
CA CYS A 133 1.94 2.83 19.11
C CYS A 133 3.45 2.61 19.11
N VAL A 134 4.04 2.18 20.22
CA VAL A 134 5.47 1.81 20.30
C VAL A 134 5.76 0.61 19.39
N PHE A 135 4.93 -0.42 19.44
CA PHE A 135 5.08 -1.59 18.58
C PHE A 135 4.92 -1.22 17.10
N ALA A 136 3.93 -0.40 16.76
CA ALA A 136 3.74 0.12 15.40
C ALA A 136 4.97 0.89 14.91
N ALA A 137 5.56 1.72 15.76
CA ALA A 137 6.79 2.45 15.45
C ALA A 137 7.99 1.52 15.25
N GLN A 138 8.08 0.41 16.00
CA GLN A 138 9.13 -0.60 15.81
C GLN A 138 8.96 -1.35 14.48
N CYS A 139 7.74 -1.72 14.11
CA CYS A 139 7.47 -2.47 12.88
C CYS A 139 7.59 -1.60 11.61
N ASN A 140 7.07 -0.36 11.67
CA ASN A 140 6.87 0.45 10.46
C ASN A 140 7.60 1.79 10.49
N GLY A 141 7.88 2.32 11.68
CA GLY A 141 8.36 3.69 11.87
C GLY A 141 9.85 3.82 12.12
N SER A 142 10.65 2.76 11.99
CA SER A 142 12.08 2.77 12.38
C SER A 142 12.30 3.31 13.80
N ARG A 143 11.40 2.95 14.72
CA ARG A 143 11.33 3.40 16.13
C ARG A 143 10.96 4.87 16.33
N ASP A 144 10.59 5.60 15.28
CA ASP A 144 9.99 6.92 15.40
C ASP A 144 8.53 6.80 15.87
N LEU A 145 8.28 7.23 17.11
CA LEU A 145 6.98 7.05 17.76
C LEU A 145 5.84 7.79 17.03
N ALA A 146 6.13 8.92 16.40
CA ALA A 146 5.15 9.74 15.71
C ALA A 146 5.32 9.67 14.17
N TYR A 147 5.82 8.55 13.64
CA TYR A 147 6.06 8.37 12.20
C TYR A 147 4.81 8.53 11.31
N SER A 148 3.61 8.26 11.84
CA SER A 148 2.36 8.31 11.09
C SER A 148 1.29 9.17 11.76
N VAL A 149 0.34 9.67 10.97
CA VAL A 149 -0.80 10.46 11.47
C VAL A 149 -1.71 9.65 12.40
N TRP A 150 -1.73 8.32 12.25
CA TRP A 150 -2.50 7.41 13.08
C TRP A 150 -1.89 7.32 14.48
N ASN A 151 -0.59 7.03 14.56
CA ASN A 151 0.15 7.06 15.83
C ASN A 151 0.03 8.42 16.51
N PHE A 152 0.21 9.51 15.77
CA PHE A 152 0.01 10.86 16.31
C PHE A 152 -1.40 11.04 16.91
N SER A 153 -2.45 10.59 16.22
CA SER A 153 -3.83 10.69 16.68
C SER A 153 -4.08 9.89 17.96
N ASP A 154 -3.60 8.64 18.00
CA ASP A 154 -3.81 7.73 19.13
C ASP A 154 -3.02 8.19 20.36
N LEU A 155 -1.77 8.64 20.17
CA LEU A 155 -0.94 9.21 21.24
C LEU A 155 -1.50 10.53 21.77
N CYS A 156 -2.03 11.40 20.89
CA CYS A 156 -2.73 12.61 21.33
C CYS A 156 -3.89 12.26 22.28
N GLN A 157 -4.69 11.26 21.93
CA GLN A 157 -5.80 10.83 22.79
C GLN A 157 -5.30 10.22 24.09
N ALA A 158 -4.34 9.29 24.03
CA ALA A 158 -3.81 8.59 25.20
C ALA A 158 -3.11 9.53 26.19
N PHE A 159 -2.22 10.41 25.72
CA PHE A 159 -1.50 11.34 26.60
C PHE A 159 -2.44 12.40 27.19
N THR A 160 -3.43 12.86 26.43
CA THR A 160 -4.42 13.81 26.94
C THR A 160 -5.26 13.18 28.05
N LYS A 161 -5.72 11.93 27.87
CA LYS A 161 -6.52 11.21 28.87
C LYS A 161 -5.74 10.81 30.12
N GLN A 162 -4.44 10.58 29.99
CA GLN A 162 -3.54 10.25 31.10
C GLN A 162 -2.93 11.50 31.78
N HIS A 163 -3.27 12.71 31.33
CA HIS A 163 -2.67 13.96 31.80
C HIS A 163 -1.13 14.01 31.66
N GLU A 164 -0.56 13.29 30.68
CA GLU A 164 0.88 13.26 30.40
C GLU A 164 1.31 14.47 29.55
N TYR A 165 1.14 15.67 30.09
CA TYR A 165 1.31 16.91 29.31
C TYR A 165 2.74 17.22 28.90
N ALA A 166 3.74 16.59 29.53
CA ALA A 166 5.12 16.66 29.03
C ALA A 166 5.24 15.98 27.66
N ARG A 167 4.71 14.75 27.51
CA ARG A 167 4.72 14.00 26.25
C ARG A 167 3.80 14.63 25.21
N LEU A 168 2.66 15.18 25.63
CA LEU A 168 1.77 15.89 24.72
C LEU A 168 2.40 17.18 24.18
N ARG A 169 3.13 17.95 24.99
CA ARG A 169 3.89 19.12 24.51
C ARG A 169 4.98 18.73 23.51
N TRP A 170 5.68 17.63 23.76
CA TRP A 170 6.63 17.08 22.80
C TRP A 170 5.96 16.79 21.45
N LEU A 171 4.80 16.10 21.43
CA LEU A 171 4.04 15.87 20.19
C LEU A 171 3.65 17.16 19.47
N MET A 172 3.27 18.21 20.21
CA MET A 172 2.89 19.50 19.61
C MET A 172 4.07 20.20 18.93
N SER A 173 5.28 20.06 19.49
CA SER A 173 6.50 20.56 18.86
C SER A 173 6.89 19.71 17.65
N ASP A 174 6.87 18.39 17.81
CA ASP A 174 7.29 17.41 16.81
C ASP A 174 6.43 17.46 15.55
N VAL A 175 5.10 17.58 15.69
CA VAL A 175 4.15 17.57 14.56
C VAL A 175 4.40 18.69 13.54
N LEU A 176 5.02 19.80 13.95
CA LEU A 176 5.34 20.91 13.04
C LEU A 176 6.39 20.52 11.99
N GLY A 177 7.24 19.53 12.28
CA GLY A 177 8.22 18.98 11.33
C GLY A 177 7.68 17.84 10.47
N ARG A 178 6.43 17.41 10.66
CA ARG A 178 5.90 16.19 10.04
C ARG A 178 5.19 16.46 8.73
N ASP A 179 5.39 15.64 7.71
CA ASP A 179 4.71 15.79 6.41
C ASP A 179 3.20 15.64 6.53
N TYR A 180 2.75 14.72 7.40
CA TYR A 180 1.33 14.49 7.60
C TYR A 180 0.61 15.62 8.35
N ARG A 181 1.30 16.67 8.82
CA ARG A 181 0.68 17.80 9.54
C ARG A 181 -0.40 18.50 8.71
N MET A 182 -0.24 18.51 7.38
CA MET A 182 -1.15 19.14 6.43
C MET A 182 -2.42 18.33 6.17
N THR A 183 -2.52 17.10 6.68
CA THR A 183 -3.67 16.22 6.47
C THR A 183 -4.93 16.73 7.17
N LYS A 184 -6.09 16.20 6.77
CA LYS A 184 -7.35 16.42 7.51
C LYS A 184 -7.27 15.75 8.89
N GLN A 185 -6.71 14.54 8.95
CA GLN A 185 -6.66 13.71 10.15
C GLN A 185 -5.83 14.33 11.28
N CYS A 186 -4.67 14.93 10.97
CA CYS A 186 -3.88 15.67 11.96
C CYS A 186 -4.70 16.79 12.61
N ARG A 187 -5.32 17.65 11.79
CA ARG A 187 -6.12 18.78 12.28
C ARG A 187 -7.37 18.33 13.06
N THR A 188 -8.00 17.23 12.66
CA THR A 188 -9.12 16.64 13.43
C THR A 188 -8.65 16.21 14.82
N SER A 189 -7.48 15.57 14.91
CA SER A 189 -6.90 15.13 16.19
C SER A 189 -6.58 16.31 17.10
N LEU A 190 -5.93 17.35 16.56
CA LEU A 190 -5.66 18.59 17.29
C LEU A 190 -6.95 19.27 17.80
N LYS A 191 -7.99 19.36 16.95
CA LYS A 191 -9.29 19.92 17.34
C LYS A 191 -9.95 19.11 18.45
N TRP A 192 -9.85 17.78 18.39
CA TRP A 192 -10.36 16.92 19.45
C TRP A 192 -9.68 17.21 20.79
N VAL A 193 -8.35 17.36 20.80
CA VAL A 193 -7.58 17.69 22.01
C VAL A 193 -8.00 19.06 22.56
N VAL A 194 -8.10 20.08 21.71
CA VAL A 194 -8.60 21.42 22.09
C VAL A 194 -9.97 21.33 22.74
N HIS A 195 -10.91 20.61 22.11
CA HIS A 195 -12.26 20.47 22.64
C HIS A 195 -12.27 19.72 23.99
N TYR A 196 -11.47 18.67 24.12
CA TYR A 196 -11.35 17.93 25.37
C TYR A 196 -10.78 18.80 26.50
N LEU A 197 -9.65 19.49 26.26
CA LEU A 197 -9.00 20.33 27.26
C LEU A 197 -9.84 21.54 27.67
N LYS A 198 -10.62 22.12 26.75
CA LYS A 198 -11.60 23.17 27.08
C LYS A 198 -12.58 22.69 28.15
N ARG A 199 -13.19 21.52 27.92
CA ARG A 199 -14.11 20.92 28.89
C ARG A 199 -13.41 20.51 30.19
N ALA A 200 -12.22 19.92 30.09
CA ALA A 200 -11.46 19.46 31.25
C ALA A 200 -11.02 20.62 32.16
N SER A 201 -10.64 21.77 31.57
CA SER A 201 -10.23 22.97 32.32
C SER A 201 -11.37 23.64 33.10
N GLN A 202 -12.61 23.37 32.71
CA GLN A 202 -13.83 23.88 33.35
C GLN A 202 -14.46 22.87 34.31
N ALA A 203 -13.95 21.63 34.35
CA ALA A 203 -14.47 20.59 35.23
C ALA A 203 -14.21 20.95 36.70
N ASP A 204 -15.09 20.49 37.59
CA ASP A 204 -14.89 20.69 39.02
C ASP A 204 -13.75 19.81 39.54
N LYS A 205 -12.60 20.42 39.77
CA LYS A 205 -11.35 19.81 40.25
C LYS A 205 -10.40 20.89 40.78
N ALA A 206 -9.29 20.44 41.38
CA ALA A 206 -8.26 21.31 41.95
C ALA A 206 -7.71 22.34 40.93
N GLU A 207 -7.41 23.54 41.41
CA GLU A 207 -7.08 24.69 40.57
C GLU A 207 -5.74 24.54 39.83
N ASP A 208 -4.78 23.83 40.43
CA ASP A 208 -3.52 23.44 39.81
C ASP A 208 -3.74 22.53 38.59
N LEU A 209 -4.66 21.57 38.67
CA LEU A 209 -5.04 20.71 37.55
C LEU A 209 -5.74 21.52 36.44
N LYS A 210 -6.62 22.46 36.81
CA LYS A 210 -7.25 23.39 35.84
C LYS A 210 -6.21 24.28 35.16
N ALA A 211 -5.25 24.81 35.91
CA ALA A 211 -4.16 25.62 35.38
C ALA A 211 -3.29 24.83 34.41
N SER A 212 -2.98 23.57 34.75
CA SER A 212 -2.23 22.66 33.87
C SER A 212 -2.97 22.40 32.56
N ASP A 213 -4.28 22.14 32.61
CA ASP A 213 -5.13 21.98 31.43
C ASP A 213 -5.16 23.23 30.54
N ARG A 214 -5.30 24.42 31.14
CA ARG A 214 -5.28 25.70 30.40
C ARG A 214 -3.94 25.96 29.72
N SER A 215 -2.84 25.66 30.42
CA SER A 215 -1.49 25.75 29.86
C SER A 215 -1.33 24.82 28.65
N MET A 216 -1.77 23.57 28.79
CA MET A 216 -1.71 22.60 27.69
C MET A 216 -2.64 23.01 26.53
N LEU A 217 -3.85 23.49 26.83
CA LEU A 217 -4.80 23.98 25.85
C LEU A 217 -4.20 25.08 24.97
N ALA A 218 -3.57 26.08 25.58
CA ALA A 218 -2.93 27.18 24.87
C ALA A 218 -1.84 26.67 23.89
N CYS A 219 -1.03 25.69 24.32
CA CYS A 219 -0.02 25.06 23.48
C CYS A 219 -0.61 24.34 22.26
N VAL A 220 -1.71 23.60 22.44
CA VAL A 220 -2.37 22.88 21.33
C VAL A 220 -3.08 23.85 20.38
N GLU A 221 -3.72 24.91 20.90
CA GLU A 221 -4.36 25.95 20.10
C GLU A 221 -3.35 26.71 19.23
N GLU A 222 -2.18 27.03 19.78
CA GLU A 222 -1.09 27.64 19.01
C GLU A 222 -0.62 26.71 17.88
N THR A 223 -0.42 25.43 18.18
CA THR A 223 -0.01 24.41 17.21
C THR A 223 -1.04 24.26 16.09
N LEU A 224 -2.32 24.14 16.44
CA LEU A 224 -3.43 24.07 15.48
C LEU A 224 -3.52 25.33 14.62
N LYS A 225 -3.26 26.51 15.18
CA LYS A 225 -3.23 27.79 14.45
C LYS A 225 -2.10 27.79 13.42
N LYS A 226 -0.89 27.36 13.80
CA LYS A 226 0.26 27.25 12.88
C LYS A 226 -0.05 26.31 11.71
N VAL A 227 -0.48 25.07 12.00
CA VAL A 227 -0.83 24.07 10.98
C VAL A 227 -1.98 24.55 10.08
N SER A 228 -3.01 25.20 10.65
CA SER A 228 -4.14 25.69 9.87
C SER A 228 -3.78 26.87 8.97
N LYS A 229 -2.92 27.78 9.45
CA LYS A 229 -2.40 28.91 8.67
C LYS A 229 -1.56 28.42 7.50
N GLU A 230 -0.61 27.53 7.76
CA GLU A 230 0.24 26.93 6.73
C GLU A 230 -0.59 26.25 5.64
N LYS A 231 -1.62 25.47 6.03
CA LYS A 231 -2.52 24.84 5.07
C LYS A 231 -3.34 25.84 4.25
N ALA A 232 -3.79 26.93 4.86
CA ALA A 232 -4.51 27.97 4.13
C ALA A 232 -3.60 28.64 3.09
N GLN A 233 -2.35 28.91 3.44
CA GLN A 233 -1.33 29.46 2.53
C GLN A 233 -1.04 28.50 1.37
N TRP A 234 -0.78 27.22 1.66
CA TRP A 234 -0.58 26.20 0.63
C TRP A 234 -1.79 26.08 -0.32
N LYS A 235 -3.02 26.11 0.23
CA LYS A 235 -4.23 26.06 -0.59
C LYS A 235 -4.38 27.31 -1.48
N ALA A 236 -3.95 28.47 -1.00
CA ALA A 236 -3.98 29.70 -1.77
C ALA A 236 -2.93 29.68 -2.90
N SER A 237 -1.71 29.19 -2.63
CA SER A 237 -0.66 29.06 -3.65
C SER A 237 -1.04 28.07 -4.74
N GLU A 238 -1.60 26.91 -4.36
CA GLU A 238 -2.09 25.91 -5.32
C GLU A 238 -3.19 26.48 -6.22
N ARG A 239 -4.16 27.20 -5.65
CA ARG A 239 -5.21 27.86 -6.44
C ARG A 239 -4.65 28.88 -7.43
N ALA A 240 -3.65 29.66 -7.02
CA ALA A 240 -2.98 30.61 -7.88
C ALA A 240 -2.21 29.90 -9.02
N SER A 241 -1.50 28.82 -8.71
CA SER A 241 -0.78 28.00 -9.70
C SER A 241 -1.73 27.40 -10.74
N VAL A 242 -2.81 26.77 -10.30
CA VAL A 242 -3.84 26.22 -11.20
C VAL A 242 -4.47 27.32 -12.06
N ALA A 243 -4.79 28.48 -11.49
CA ALA A 243 -5.32 29.61 -12.26
C ALA A 243 -4.34 30.08 -13.35
N GLN A 244 -3.04 30.13 -13.06
CA GLN A 244 -2.01 30.47 -14.05
C GLN A 244 -1.90 29.41 -15.16
N ILE A 245 -1.97 28.13 -14.82
CA ILE A 245 -1.95 27.03 -15.81
C ILE A 245 -3.16 27.13 -16.74
N VAL A 246 -4.36 27.33 -16.18
CA VAL A 246 -5.61 27.50 -16.95
C VAL A 246 -5.52 28.73 -17.86
N ALA A 247 -5.02 29.86 -17.35
CA ALA A 247 -4.83 31.07 -18.17
C ALA A 247 -3.88 30.82 -19.35
N ARG A 248 -2.73 30.16 -19.13
CA ARG A 248 -1.79 29.79 -20.20
C ARG A 248 -2.39 28.83 -21.22
N GLN A 249 -3.22 27.87 -20.79
CA GLN A 249 -3.92 26.97 -21.70
C GLN A 249 -4.93 27.72 -22.57
N ASN A 250 -5.70 28.63 -21.97
CA ASN A 250 -6.65 29.48 -22.70
C ASN A 250 -5.94 30.38 -23.73
N GLU A 251 -4.78 30.96 -23.37
CA GLU A 251 -3.96 31.75 -24.31
C GLU A 251 -3.40 30.91 -25.47
N LYS A 252 -2.92 29.69 -25.20
CA LYS A 252 -2.47 28.76 -26.26
C LYS A 252 -3.62 28.38 -27.19
N GLN A 253 -4.80 28.10 -26.63
CA GLN A 253 -5.99 27.77 -27.40
C GLN A 253 -6.48 28.95 -28.25
N ALA A 254 -6.36 30.19 -27.75
CA ALA A 254 -6.67 31.41 -28.50
C ALA A 254 -5.67 31.72 -29.62
N ARG A 255 -4.39 31.32 -29.47
CA ARG A 255 -3.33 31.49 -30.50
C ARG A 255 -3.31 30.39 -31.56
N THR A 256 -4.04 29.29 -31.34
CA THR A 256 -4.15 28.23 -32.35
C THR A 256 -5.18 28.69 -33.39
N PRO A 257 -4.81 28.86 -34.67
CA PRO A 257 -5.76 29.31 -35.67
C PRO A 257 -6.91 28.30 -35.77
N ARG A 258 -8.15 28.78 -35.68
CA ARG A 258 -9.32 27.97 -36.04
C ARG A 258 -9.19 27.67 -37.54
N THR A 259 -8.81 26.45 -37.91
CA THR A 259 -9.13 25.95 -39.24
C THR A 259 -10.63 26.00 -39.38
N GLU A 260 -11.11 26.87 -40.28
CA GLU A 260 -12.51 26.91 -40.65
C GLU A 260 -12.94 25.54 -41.22
N ALA A 261 -14.19 25.20 -40.93
CA ALA A 261 -14.90 23.95 -41.26
C ALA A 261 -14.65 22.75 -40.32
N GLY A 262 -15.68 22.44 -39.54
CA GLY A 262 -15.87 21.14 -38.89
C GLY A 262 -16.21 21.26 -37.41
N GLY A 263 -17.49 21.36 -37.08
CA GLY A 263 -17.94 21.03 -35.72
C GLY A 263 -17.48 19.62 -35.38
N LEU A 264 -16.80 19.47 -34.24
CA LEU A 264 -16.40 18.16 -33.73
C LEU A 264 -17.64 17.35 -33.36
N ASP A 265 -18.13 16.57 -34.32
CA ASP A 265 -19.09 15.49 -34.07
C ASP A 265 -18.34 14.38 -33.30
N TYR A 266 -18.40 14.45 -31.97
CA TYR A 266 -17.82 13.45 -31.07
C TYR A 266 -18.38 12.03 -31.30
N TYR A 267 -19.48 11.89 -32.04
CA TYR A 267 -20.11 10.61 -32.36
C TYR A 267 -19.88 10.15 -33.82
N ALA A 268 -19.06 10.86 -34.61
CA ALA A 268 -18.74 10.48 -35.99
C ALA A 268 -18.19 9.05 -36.17
N PRO A 269 -17.38 8.48 -35.24
CA PRO A 269 -16.92 7.09 -35.35
C PRO A 269 -18.03 6.06 -35.16
N LEU A 270 -19.08 6.39 -34.42
CA LEU A 270 -20.21 5.49 -34.13
C LEU A 270 -21.24 5.45 -35.27
N ARG A 271 -21.27 6.47 -36.13
CA ARG A 271 -22.16 6.51 -37.31
C ARG A 271 -21.62 5.70 -38.49
N ARG A 272 -20.31 5.47 -38.56
CA ARG A 272 -19.66 4.70 -39.64
C ARG A 272 -19.73 3.17 -39.46
N GLY A 273 -20.59 2.69 -38.57
CA GLY A 273 -20.82 1.26 -38.32
C GLY A 273 -21.98 0.63 -39.11
N LEU A 274 -22.69 1.37 -39.97
CA LEU A 274 -23.85 0.84 -40.71
C LEU A 274 -23.58 0.47 -42.18
N ASP A 275 -22.42 0.83 -42.74
CA ASP A 275 -22.09 0.51 -44.13
C ASP A 275 -20.86 -0.40 -44.16
N GLY A 276 -21.11 -1.72 -44.18
CA GLY A 276 -20.12 -2.78 -43.99
C GLY A 276 -18.99 -2.86 -45.03
N LYS A 277 -17.95 -2.04 -44.90
CA LYS A 277 -16.61 -2.32 -45.45
C LYS A 277 -15.49 -1.94 -44.47
N PRO A 278 -14.52 -2.83 -44.21
CA PRO A 278 -13.39 -2.51 -43.35
C PRO A 278 -12.44 -1.50 -44.03
N PRO A 279 -11.87 -0.53 -43.30
CA PRO A 279 -10.93 0.43 -43.88
C PRO A 279 -9.56 -0.20 -44.13
N ARG A 280 -9.00 0.00 -45.34
CA ARG A 280 -7.61 -0.30 -45.66
C ARG A 280 -6.69 0.62 -44.86
N TRP A 281 -5.84 0.04 -44.02
CA TRP A 281 -4.73 0.73 -43.39
C TRP A 281 -3.55 0.80 -44.36
N SER A 282 -3.07 2.00 -44.67
CA SER A 282 -1.78 2.24 -45.33
C SER A 282 -0.91 3.05 -44.39
N GLY A 283 -0.17 2.37 -43.52
CA GLY A 283 0.85 2.94 -42.65
C GLY A 283 2.10 2.07 -42.73
N ARG A 284 3.22 2.67 -43.12
CA ARG A 284 4.55 2.04 -43.19
C ARG A 284 5.05 1.79 -41.77
N VAL A 285 5.42 0.55 -41.45
CA VAL A 285 6.09 0.16 -40.21
C VAL A 285 7.59 0.34 -40.45
N GLU A 286 8.25 1.18 -39.66
CA GLU A 286 9.70 1.15 -39.50
C GLU A 286 10.01 0.29 -38.27
N GLU A 287 10.80 -0.76 -38.48
CA GLU A 287 11.18 -1.77 -37.50
C GLU A 287 12.60 -1.42 -37.02
N GLU A 288 12.76 -0.88 -35.81
CA GLU A 288 14.07 -0.78 -35.16
C GLU A 288 14.40 -2.13 -34.51
N GLN A 289 15.41 -2.78 -35.08
CA GLN A 289 15.96 -4.06 -34.66
C GLN A 289 17.11 -3.77 -33.68
N GLU A 290 16.96 -4.08 -32.40
CA GLU A 290 18.08 -4.10 -31.45
C GLU A 290 18.61 -5.53 -31.29
N ASP A 291 19.82 -5.71 -31.81
CA ASP A 291 20.59 -6.94 -31.89
C ASP A 291 20.91 -7.55 -30.52
N GLY A 292 20.80 -8.87 -30.47
CA GLY A 292 21.31 -9.68 -29.38
C GLY A 292 22.85 -9.66 -29.35
N SER A 293 23.40 -9.50 -28.14
CA SER A 293 24.76 -9.95 -27.86
C SER A 293 24.81 -10.68 -26.52
N THR A 294 25.17 -11.94 -26.64
CA THR A 294 25.44 -12.94 -25.62
C THR A 294 26.63 -12.50 -24.75
N ALA A 295 26.48 -12.55 -23.43
CA ALA A 295 27.62 -12.55 -22.50
C ALA A 295 27.48 -13.73 -21.53
N LEU A 296 28.23 -14.79 -21.84
CA LEU A 296 28.60 -15.85 -20.90
C LEU A 296 29.52 -15.24 -19.83
N MET A 297 29.15 -15.37 -18.55
CA MET A 297 30.12 -15.35 -17.46
C MET A 297 29.90 -16.55 -16.53
N THR A 298 30.97 -17.33 -16.40
CA THR A 298 31.16 -18.45 -15.49
C THR A 298 31.84 -17.97 -14.19
N ALA A 299 31.79 -18.84 -13.17
CA ALA A 299 32.40 -18.78 -11.83
C ALA A 299 31.51 -18.12 -10.74
N SER A 300 31.46 -18.58 -9.48
CA SER A 300 32.19 -19.62 -8.74
C SER A 300 31.38 -19.93 -7.47
N GLN A 301 31.40 -21.18 -7.01
CA GLN A 301 30.72 -21.66 -5.79
C GLN A 301 31.24 -20.97 -4.52
N THR A 302 30.34 -20.51 -3.66
CA THR A 302 30.56 -20.46 -2.20
C THR A 302 29.25 -20.78 -1.46
N THR A 303 29.39 -21.57 -0.40
CA THR A 303 28.36 -22.31 0.35
C THR A 303 27.67 -21.49 1.44
N SER A 304 26.33 -21.53 1.55
CA SER A 304 25.58 -21.24 2.81
C SER A 304 24.18 -21.90 2.82
N PRO A 305 23.60 -22.22 4.00
CA PRO A 305 22.51 -23.18 4.15
C PRO A 305 21.14 -22.47 4.15
N TRP A 306 20.63 -22.13 2.96
CA TRP A 306 19.22 -21.73 2.81
C TRP A 306 18.68 -22.36 1.53
N THR A 307 17.99 -23.48 1.65
CA THR A 307 17.37 -24.15 0.50
C THR A 307 16.03 -23.47 0.22
N CYS A 308 16.06 -22.42 -0.60
CA CYS A 308 14.87 -21.85 -1.21
C CYS A 308 14.44 -22.76 -2.36
N LEU A 309 13.43 -23.59 -2.14
CA LEU A 309 12.81 -24.36 -3.22
C LEU A 309 11.86 -23.43 -3.97
N ALA A 310 12.30 -22.93 -5.13
CA ALA A 310 11.41 -22.33 -6.11
C ALA A 310 10.69 -23.47 -6.85
N THR A 311 9.37 -23.52 -6.73
CA THR A 311 8.47 -24.34 -7.56
C THR A 311 7.79 -23.47 -8.60
#